data_AF-A0A0B6X4B4-F1
#
_entry.id   AF-A0A0B6X4B4-F1
#
_cell.length_a   1.000
_cell.length_b   1.000
_cell.length_c   1.000
_cell.angle_alpha   90.00
_cell.angle_beta   90.00
_cell.angle_gamma   90.00
#
_symmetry.space_group_name_H-M   'P 1'
#
loop_
_entity.id
_entity.type
_entity.pdbx_description
1 polymer ?
#
loop_
_entity_poly.entity_id
_entity_poly.type
_entity_poly.pdbx_seq_one_letter_code
_entity_poly.pdbx_strand_id
1 'polypeptide(L)'
;MRPLYFFIALILFVKNKKLREILLAFKDQGLNKFKKYGDNYLSRIKEGNTIESLFIERKTKDILLLKITGVRDHVSRKIYMFLLAEPYRCDILEDQLKEIVKYTHLENKKIIVDFKKYSKDRKKRLSLSMISLVLMLISIFVFISYTPSELKLSTIYCFMIITELSWLWFYYKLPNKKKMKEYADKLRRIDASGFK
;
A
#
# COMPACT_ATOMS: atom_id res chain seq x y z
N MET A 1 -4.05 -3.89 28.85
CA MET A 1 -5.35 -4.56 28.63
C MET A 1 -5.81 -4.63 27.16
N ARG A 2 -5.29 -3.83 26.22
CA ARG A 2 -5.73 -3.79 24.80
C ARG A 2 -5.39 -5.00 23.88
N PRO A 3 -4.31 -5.77 24.07
CA PRO A 3 -3.99 -6.87 23.13
C PRO A 3 -4.83 -8.13 23.34
N LEU A 4 -5.39 -8.37 24.54
CA LEU A 4 -6.06 -9.64 24.85
C LEU A 4 -7.34 -9.84 24.04
N TYR A 5 -8.16 -8.78 23.91
CA TYR A 5 -9.41 -8.82 23.12
C TYR A 5 -9.16 -9.01 21.63
N PHE A 6 -8.06 -8.46 21.12
CA PHE A 6 -7.61 -8.65 19.74
C PHE A 6 -7.28 -10.12 19.46
N PHE A 7 -6.50 -10.75 20.34
CA PHE A 7 -6.16 -12.18 20.21
C PHE A 7 -7.39 -13.08 20.31
N ILE A 8 -8.31 -12.80 21.22
CA ILE A 8 -9.54 -13.58 21.38
C ILE A 8 -10.42 -13.50 20.12
N ALA A 9 -10.61 -12.32 19.54
CA ALA A 9 -11.38 -12.17 18.31
C ALA A 9 -10.70 -12.83 17.10
N LEU A 10 -9.36 -12.76 17.02
CA LEU A 10 -8.60 -13.40 15.94
C LEU A 10 -8.70 -14.94 16.02
N ILE A 11 -8.68 -15.50 17.25
CA ILE A 11 -8.89 -16.94 17.50
C ILE A 11 -10.31 -17.36 17.10
N LEU A 12 -11.33 -16.55 17.42
CA LEU A 12 -12.71 -16.80 17.02
C LEU A 12 -12.92 -16.69 15.50
N PHE A 13 -12.21 -15.78 14.83
CA PHE A 13 -12.23 -15.62 13.37
C PHE A 13 -11.60 -16.81 12.63
N VAL A 14 -10.45 -17.30 13.09
CA VAL A 14 -9.73 -18.45 12.49
C VAL A 14 -10.48 -19.78 12.71
N LYS A 15 -11.23 -19.92 13.82
CA LYS A 15 -12.03 -21.12 14.10
C LYS A 15 -13.29 -21.27 13.24
N ASN A 16 -13.69 -20.23 12.49
CA ASN A 16 -14.91 -20.29 11.69
C ASN A 16 -14.67 -20.93 10.31
N LYS A 17 -15.05 -22.21 10.18
CA LYS A 17 -14.83 -23.06 8.99
C LYS A 17 -15.38 -22.43 7.69
N LYS A 18 -16.56 -21.79 7.74
CA LYS A 18 -17.19 -21.16 6.55
C LYS A 18 -16.39 -19.98 6.00
N LEU A 19 -15.82 -19.14 6.88
CA LEU A 19 -15.01 -17.99 6.46
C LEU A 19 -13.68 -18.44 5.82
N ARG A 20 -13.10 -19.54 6.32
CA ARG A 20 -11.87 -20.11 5.77
C ARG A 20 -12.05 -20.66 4.35
N GLU A 21 -13.18 -21.30 4.08
CA GLU A 21 -13.53 -21.84 2.75
C GLU A 21 -13.75 -20.71 1.72
N ILE A 22 -14.42 -19.61 2.12
CA ILE A 22 -14.61 -18.43 1.26
C ILE A 22 -13.25 -17.80 0.90
N LEU A 23 -12.35 -17.63 1.87
CA LEU A 23 -11.02 -17.07 1.65
C LEU A 23 -10.15 -17.90 0.69
N LEU A 24 -10.24 -19.24 0.78
CA LEU A 24 -9.53 -20.15 -0.12
C LEU A 24 -10.08 -20.06 -1.55
N ALA A 25 -11.40 -20.02 -1.71
CA ALA A 25 -12.02 -19.87 -3.03
C ALA A 25 -11.64 -18.55 -3.72
N PHE A 26 -11.54 -17.44 -2.97
CA PHE A 26 -11.08 -16.15 -3.48
C PHE A 26 -9.60 -16.19 -3.92
N LYS A 27 -8.74 -16.89 -3.17
CA LYS A 27 -7.32 -17.06 -3.50
C LYS A 27 -7.14 -17.82 -4.81
N ASP A 28 -7.90 -18.89 -5.03
CA ASP A 28 -7.77 -19.75 -6.21
C ASP A 28 -8.36 -19.13 -7.47
N GLN A 29 -9.47 -18.38 -7.37
CA GLN A 29 -10.00 -17.61 -8.51
C GLN A 29 -9.07 -16.46 -8.93
N GLY A 30 -8.40 -15.81 -7.97
CA GLY A 30 -7.42 -14.76 -8.25
C GLY A 30 -6.18 -15.29 -8.98
N LEU A 31 -5.62 -16.41 -8.53
CA LEU A 31 -4.41 -17.01 -9.13
C LEU A 31 -4.64 -17.50 -10.57
N ASN A 32 -5.77 -18.15 -10.85
CA ASN A 32 -6.06 -18.67 -12.19
C ASN A 32 -6.30 -17.57 -13.23
N LYS A 33 -6.88 -16.43 -12.82
CA LYS A 33 -6.98 -15.25 -13.70
C LYS A 33 -5.59 -14.71 -14.05
N PHE A 34 -4.70 -14.56 -13.06
CA PHE A 34 -3.35 -14.02 -13.28
C PHE A 34 -2.48 -14.90 -14.16
N LYS A 35 -2.59 -16.23 -14.04
CA LYS A 35 -1.85 -17.18 -14.88
C LYS A 35 -2.26 -17.08 -16.36
N LYS A 36 -3.57 -17.01 -16.64
CA LYS A 36 -4.12 -16.86 -18.00
C LYS A 36 -3.69 -15.55 -18.69
N TYR A 37 -3.51 -14.46 -17.93
CA TYR A 37 -2.97 -13.20 -18.48
C TYR A 37 -1.46 -13.27 -18.74
N GLY A 38 -0.71 -14.04 -17.97
CA GLY A 38 0.73 -14.25 -18.19
C GLY A 38 1.01 -15.06 -19.46
N ASP A 39 0.26 -16.13 -19.68
CA ASP A 39 0.49 -17.06 -20.80
C ASP A 39 0.14 -16.44 -22.16
N ASN A 40 -0.92 -15.62 -22.23
CA ASN A 40 -1.31 -14.86 -23.44
C ASN A 40 -0.37 -13.71 -23.81
N TYR A 41 0.47 -13.26 -22.86
CA TYR A 41 1.44 -12.20 -23.09
C TYR A 41 2.76 -12.78 -23.63
N LEU A 42 3.18 -13.94 -23.11
CA LEU A 42 4.36 -14.67 -23.56
C LEU A 42 4.24 -15.17 -25.02
N SER A 43 3.04 -15.51 -25.47
CA SER A 43 2.81 -15.91 -26.87
C SER A 43 2.98 -14.75 -27.85
N ARG A 44 2.60 -13.52 -27.49
CA ARG A 44 2.70 -12.33 -28.36
C ARG A 44 4.12 -11.75 -28.48
N ILE A 45 5.01 -12.04 -27.54
CA ILE A 45 6.42 -11.57 -27.58
C ILE A 45 7.24 -12.35 -28.63
N LYS A 46 6.81 -13.57 -28.99
CA LYS A 46 7.55 -14.43 -29.93
C LYS A 46 7.38 -14.05 -31.41
N GLU A 47 6.51 -13.10 -31.75
CA GLU A 47 6.15 -12.80 -33.15
C GLU A 47 6.51 -11.37 -33.64
N GLY A 48 7.16 -10.52 -32.83
CA GLY A 48 7.33 -9.09 -33.14
C GLY A 48 8.77 -8.61 -33.41
N ASN A 49 8.96 -7.91 -34.53
CA ASN A 49 10.20 -7.27 -35.02
C ASN A 49 10.95 -6.40 -33.99
N THR A 50 12.27 -6.24 -34.20
CA THR A 50 13.31 -5.77 -33.26
C THR A 50 13.19 -4.35 -32.69
N ILE A 51 12.31 -3.48 -33.22
CA ILE A 51 12.06 -2.14 -32.67
C ILE A 51 10.83 -2.16 -31.74
N GLU A 52 9.79 -2.90 -32.13
CA GLU A 52 8.65 -3.18 -31.27
C GLU A 52 9.06 -4.02 -30.07
N SER A 53 9.99 -4.98 -30.24
CA SER A 53 10.49 -5.78 -29.12
C SER A 53 11.24 -4.96 -28.08
N LEU A 54 12.03 -3.94 -28.47
CA LEU A 54 12.69 -3.00 -27.54
C LEU A 54 11.69 -2.08 -26.82
N PHE A 55 10.65 -1.63 -27.52
CA PHE A 55 9.59 -0.82 -26.92
C PHE A 55 8.71 -1.66 -25.97
N ILE A 56 8.38 -2.88 -26.36
CA ILE A 56 7.70 -3.87 -25.54
C ILE A 56 8.59 -4.23 -24.36
N GLU A 57 9.90 -4.45 -24.52
CA GLU A 57 10.83 -4.77 -23.44
C GLU A 57 10.93 -3.61 -22.43
N ARG A 58 11.02 -2.36 -22.89
CA ARG A 58 10.97 -1.17 -22.00
C ARG A 58 9.64 -1.07 -21.27
N LYS A 59 8.51 -1.19 -21.97
CA LYS A 59 7.17 -1.22 -21.35
C LYS A 59 7.02 -2.38 -20.38
N THR A 60 7.56 -3.55 -20.71
CA THR A 60 7.50 -4.75 -19.88
C THR A 60 8.34 -4.58 -18.64
N LYS A 61 9.58 -4.07 -18.75
CA LYS A 61 10.42 -3.70 -17.62
C LYS A 61 9.72 -2.68 -16.74
N ASP A 62 9.07 -1.67 -17.30
CA ASP A 62 8.31 -0.69 -16.51
C ASP A 62 7.07 -1.27 -15.84
N ILE A 63 6.31 -2.14 -16.51
CA ILE A 63 5.15 -2.83 -15.93
C ILE A 63 5.59 -3.80 -14.83
N LEU A 64 6.71 -4.49 -15.03
CA LEU A 64 7.28 -5.44 -14.09
C LEU A 64 7.84 -4.70 -12.86
N LEU A 65 8.55 -3.59 -13.09
CA LEU A 65 8.97 -2.66 -12.05
C LEU A 65 7.79 -2.05 -11.31
N LEU A 66 6.71 -1.68 -11.98
CA LEU A 66 5.48 -1.22 -11.35
C LEU A 66 4.86 -2.30 -10.45
N LYS A 67 4.83 -3.56 -10.92
CA LYS A 67 4.33 -4.70 -10.13
C LYS A 67 5.21 -4.99 -8.92
N ILE A 68 6.53 -4.88 -9.04
CA ILE A 68 7.48 -5.11 -7.95
C ILE A 68 7.45 -3.97 -6.92
N THR A 69 7.53 -2.73 -7.41
CA THR A 69 7.70 -1.54 -6.53
C THR A 69 6.38 -0.98 -6.01
N GLY A 70 5.27 -1.15 -6.74
CA GLY A 70 3.99 -0.51 -6.46
C GLY A 70 3.97 1.01 -6.69
N VAL A 71 5.04 1.60 -7.23
CA VAL A 71 5.16 3.05 -7.46
C VAL A 71 4.75 3.39 -8.89
N ARG A 72 3.64 4.15 -9.03
CA ARG A 72 3.06 4.49 -10.33
C ARG A 72 3.92 5.43 -11.16
N ASP A 73 4.47 6.47 -10.54
CA ASP A 73 5.29 7.46 -11.22
C ASP A 73 6.66 6.88 -11.60
N HIS A 74 7.05 7.03 -12.86
CA HIS A 74 8.28 6.45 -13.39
C HIS A 74 9.55 7.07 -12.76
N VAL A 75 9.56 8.39 -12.52
CA VAL A 75 10.71 9.07 -11.90
C VAL A 75 10.83 8.67 -10.44
N SER A 76 9.73 8.72 -9.68
CA SER A 76 9.68 8.22 -8.30
C SER A 76 10.10 6.76 -8.20
N ARG A 77 9.77 5.92 -9.19
CA ARG A 77 10.15 4.51 -9.22
C ARG A 77 11.65 4.31 -9.43
N LYS A 78 12.28 5.11 -10.30
CA LYS A 78 13.73 5.10 -10.46
C LYS A 78 14.43 5.56 -9.18
N ILE A 79 13.96 6.63 -8.56
CA ILE A 79 14.48 7.12 -7.26
C ILE A 79 14.33 6.03 -6.19
N TYR A 80 13.19 5.36 -6.16
CA TYR A 80 12.94 4.25 -5.24
C TYR A 80 13.94 3.10 -5.41
N MET A 81 14.18 2.66 -6.64
CA MET A 81 15.18 1.61 -6.89
C MET A 81 16.61 2.05 -6.54
N PHE A 82 16.96 3.30 -6.86
CA PHE A 82 18.25 3.87 -6.50
C PHE A 82 18.47 3.82 -4.98
N LEU A 83 17.44 4.17 -4.21
CA LEU A 83 17.45 4.15 -2.73
C LEU A 83 17.39 2.74 -2.12
N LEU A 84 17.20 1.69 -2.91
CA LEU A 84 17.28 0.31 -2.46
C LEU A 84 18.66 -0.31 -2.71
N ALA A 85 19.43 0.25 -3.64
CA ALA A 85 20.76 -0.25 -3.99
C ALA A 85 21.82 0.25 -3.01
N GLU A 86 22.80 -0.59 -2.67
CA GLU A 86 24.00 -0.14 -1.94
C GLU A 86 24.91 0.70 -2.85
N PRO A 87 25.59 1.74 -2.33
CA PRO A 87 25.63 2.23 -0.94
C PRO A 87 24.54 3.28 -0.60
N TYR A 88 23.56 3.50 -1.48
CA TYR A 88 22.55 4.56 -1.37
C TYR A 88 21.34 4.20 -0.50
N ARG A 89 21.35 2.99 0.08
CA ARG A 89 20.29 2.47 0.93
C ARG A 89 20.13 3.34 2.19
N CYS A 90 18.91 3.75 2.46
CA CYS A 90 18.58 4.59 3.61
C CYS A 90 17.81 3.83 4.70
N ASP A 91 17.97 4.27 5.96
CA ASP A 91 17.27 3.73 7.14
C ASP A 91 15.80 4.19 7.19
N ILE A 92 15.05 3.87 6.13
CA ILE A 92 13.62 4.08 5.99
C ILE A 92 13.00 2.73 5.62
N LEU A 93 11.98 2.31 6.37
CA LEU A 93 11.25 1.08 6.08
C LEU A 93 10.69 1.13 4.66
N GLU A 94 10.77 0.00 3.95
CA GLU A 94 10.45 -0.09 2.53
C GLU A 94 9.05 0.45 2.19
N ASP A 95 8.03 0.11 2.99
CA ASP A 95 6.66 0.58 2.80
C ASP A 95 6.51 2.09 3.00
N GLN A 96 7.30 2.68 3.90
CA GLN A 96 7.34 4.13 4.09
C GLN A 96 8.04 4.79 2.91
N LEU A 97 9.15 4.20 2.47
CA LEU A 97 9.93 4.70 1.35
C LEU A 97 9.07 4.77 0.08
N LYS A 98 8.29 3.71 -0.21
CA LYS A 98 7.33 3.65 -1.33
C LYS A 98 6.32 4.81 -1.34
N GLU A 99 5.85 5.26 -0.17
CA GLU A 99 4.95 6.41 -0.09
C GLU A 99 5.71 7.74 -0.21
N ILE A 100 6.89 7.86 0.40
CA ILE A 100 7.69 9.09 0.41
C ILE A 100 8.18 9.46 -1.00
N VAL A 101 8.66 8.48 -1.77
CA VAL A 101 9.23 8.72 -3.13
C VAL A 101 8.25 9.37 -4.12
N LYS A 102 6.93 9.23 -3.88
CA LYS A 102 5.88 9.89 -4.69
C LYS A 102 5.92 11.42 -4.59
N TYR A 103 6.55 11.91 -3.53
CA TYR A 103 6.72 13.31 -3.20
C TYR A 103 8.16 13.77 -3.42
N THR A 104 9.07 12.89 -3.88
CA THR A 104 10.45 13.25 -4.12
C THR A 104 10.72 13.58 -5.58
N HIS A 105 11.62 14.53 -5.79
CA HIS A 105 12.21 14.82 -7.09
C HIS A 105 13.71 15.05 -6.91
N LEU A 106 14.43 15.03 -8.03
CA LEU A 106 15.85 15.34 -8.07
C LEU A 106 16.06 16.78 -8.48
N GLU A 107 16.85 17.49 -7.71
CA GLU A 107 17.27 18.85 -8.00
C GLU A 107 18.74 18.99 -7.60
N ASN A 108 19.59 19.45 -8.52
CA ASN A 108 21.02 19.64 -8.28
C ASN A 108 21.72 18.43 -7.63
N LYS A 109 21.47 17.22 -8.16
CA LYS A 109 22.02 15.94 -7.65
C LYS A 109 21.62 15.62 -6.21
N LYS A 110 20.56 16.22 -5.69
CA LYS A 110 20.01 15.95 -4.36
C LYS A 110 18.56 15.52 -4.46
N ILE A 111 18.16 14.61 -3.57
CA ILE A 111 16.77 14.18 -3.45
C ILE A 111 16.03 15.17 -2.57
N ILE A 112 15.04 15.85 -3.14
CA ILE A 112 14.23 16.86 -2.47
C ILE A 112 12.80 16.36 -2.33
N VAL A 113 12.20 16.61 -1.16
CA VAL A 113 10.82 16.26 -0.85
C VAL A 113 9.92 17.49 -1.06
N ASP A 114 8.88 17.36 -1.88
CA ASP A 114 7.81 18.34 -2.01
C ASP A 114 6.82 18.25 -0.83
N PHE A 115 7.11 19.01 0.22
CA PHE A 115 6.25 19.11 1.39
C PHE A 115 4.88 19.74 1.12
N LYS A 116 4.75 20.59 0.09
CA LYS A 116 3.49 21.27 -0.23
C LYS A 116 2.50 20.28 -0.83
N LYS A 117 2.95 19.49 -1.83
CA LYS A 117 2.18 18.39 -2.41
C LYS A 117 1.85 17.33 -1.35
N TYR A 118 2.83 16.96 -0.53
CA TYR A 118 2.63 16.02 0.58
C TYR A 118 1.53 16.48 1.54
N SER A 119 1.59 17.74 1.99
CA SER A 119 0.60 18.31 2.93
C SER A 119 -0.81 18.31 2.33
N LYS A 120 -0.95 18.68 1.05
CA LYS A 120 -2.23 18.70 0.33
C LYS A 120 -2.83 17.29 0.23
N ASP A 121 -2.04 16.31 -0.20
CA ASP A 121 -2.48 14.92 -0.33
C ASP A 121 -2.81 14.29 1.02
N ARG A 122 -2.01 14.57 2.06
CA ARG A 122 -2.26 14.11 3.42
C ARG A 122 -3.59 14.65 3.94
N LYS A 123 -3.89 15.94 3.72
CA LYS A 123 -5.19 16.53 4.09
C LYS A 123 -6.34 15.85 3.37
N LYS A 124 -6.22 15.63 2.05
CA LYS A 124 -7.25 14.93 1.25
C LYS A 124 -7.49 13.50 1.75
N ARG A 125 -6.43 12.74 2.01
CA ARG A 125 -6.53 11.36 2.53
C ARG A 125 -7.12 11.31 3.94
N LEU A 126 -6.73 12.25 4.81
CA LEU A 126 -7.34 12.40 6.13
C LEU A 126 -8.84 12.69 6.02
N SER A 127 -9.26 13.63 5.16
CA SER A 127 -10.67 13.93 4.94
C SER A 127 -11.45 12.70 4.43
N LEU A 128 -10.91 11.98 3.45
CA LEU A 128 -11.52 10.74 2.95
C LEU A 128 -11.62 9.66 4.03
N SER A 129 -10.59 9.53 4.88
CA SER A 129 -10.61 8.59 5.99
C SER A 129 -11.65 8.96 7.04
N MET A 130 -11.81 10.25 7.34
CA MET A 130 -12.85 10.72 8.28
C MET A 130 -14.25 10.45 7.72
N ILE A 131 -14.49 10.72 6.42
CA ILE A 131 -15.76 10.41 5.77
C ILE A 131 -16.03 8.89 5.82
N SER A 132 -15.03 8.07 5.50
CA SER A 132 -15.16 6.62 5.54
C SER A 132 -15.47 6.11 6.95
N LEU A 133 -14.85 6.70 7.97
CA LEU A 133 -15.11 6.38 9.37
C LEU A 133 -16.54 6.74 9.77
N VAL A 134 -17.04 7.92 9.36
CA VAL A 134 -18.43 8.32 9.61
C VAL A 134 -19.42 7.36 8.94
N LEU A 135 -19.20 7.02 7.65
CA LEU A 135 -20.04 6.06 6.93
C LEU A 135 -20.03 4.68 7.58
N MET A 136 -18.86 4.24 8.06
CA MET A 136 -18.72 2.98 8.79
C MET A 136 -19.50 3.02 10.10
N LEU A 137 -19.40 4.09 10.89
CA LEU A 137 -20.16 4.25 12.14
C LEU A 137 -21.67 4.25 11.91
N ILE A 138 -22.16 4.92 10.86
CA ILE A 138 -23.58 4.87 10.46
C ILE A 138 -23.99 3.44 10.11
N SER A 139 -23.18 2.74 9.31
CA SER A 139 -23.44 1.35 8.93
C SER A 139 -23.48 0.42 10.13
N ILE A 140 -22.57 0.61 11.09
CA ILE A 140 -22.52 -0.13 12.35
C ILE A 140 -23.79 0.13 13.16
N PHE A 141 -24.21 1.38 13.29
CA PHE A 141 -25.40 1.76 14.03
C PHE A 141 -26.67 1.11 13.44
N VAL A 142 -26.81 1.16 12.11
CA VAL A 142 -27.90 0.49 11.39
C VAL A 142 -27.84 -1.01 11.64
N PHE A 143 -26.68 -1.64 11.46
CA PHE A 143 -26.51 -3.08 11.64
C PHE A 143 -26.84 -3.55 13.07
N ILE A 144 -26.34 -2.85 14.09
CA ILE A 144 -26.62 -3.13 15.50
C ILE A 144 -28.11 -3.00 15.81
N SER A 145 -28.81 -2.07 15.18
CA SER A 145 -30.25 -1.87 15.38
C SER A 145 -31.09 -3.07 14.92
N TYR A 146 -30.61 -3.82 13.93
CA TYR A 146 -31.26 -5.04 13.42
C TYR A 146 -30.61 -6.34 13.92
N THR A 147 -29.58 -6.26 14.77
CA THR A 147 -28.91 -7.44 15.32
C THR A 147 -29.70 -7.98 16.53
N PRO A 148 -29.97 -9.30 16.60
CA PRO A 148 -30.57 -9.92 17.77
C PRO A 148 -29.79 -9.60 19.06
N SER A 149 -30.49 -9.45 20.18
CA SER A 149 -29.91 -9.08 21.49
C SER A 149 -28.73 -9.98 21.89
N GLU A 150 -28.82 -11.28 21.60
CA GLU A 150 -27.81 -12.30 21.90
C GLU A 150 -26.47 -12.08 21.16
N LEU A 151 -26.50 -11.51 19.96
CA LEU A 151 -25.32 -11.28 19.11
C LEU A 151 -24.83 -9.83 19.13
N LYS A 152 -25.55 -8.96 19.84
CA LYS A 152 -25.32 -7.51 19.82
C LYS A 152 -23.94 -7.14 20.38
N LEU A 153 -23.57 -7.76 21.51
CA LEU A 153 -22.30 -7.50 22.17
C LEU A 153 -21.10 -7.97 21.33
N SER A 154 -21.14 -9.18 20.78
CA SER A 154 -20.08 -9.72 19.92
C SER A 154 -19.90 -8.89 18.64
N THR A 155 -21.01 -8.41 18.08
CA THR A 155 -21.02 -7.56 16.88
C THR A 155 -20.33 -6.22 17.15
N ILE A 156 -20.62 -5.58 18.30
CA ILE A 156 -19.96 -4.35 18.72
C ILE A 156 -18.45 -4.56 18.85
N TYR A 157 -18.00 -5.64 19.49
CA TYR A 157 -16.57 -5.93 19.62
C TYR A 157 -15.88 -6.17 18.28
N CYS A 158 -16.50 -6.92 17.36
CA CYS A 158 -15.98 -7.10 16.01
C CYS A 158 -15.76 -5.76 15.30
N PHE A 159 -16.72 -4.85 15.38
CA PHE A 159 -16.61 -3.54 14.76
C PHE A 159 -15.57 -2.64 15.42
N MET A 160 -15.43 -2.67 16.75
CA MET A 160 -14.34 -1.97 17.44
C MET A 160 -12.97 -2.42 16.93
N ILE A 161 -12.77 -3.73 16.77
CA ILE A 161 -11.49 -4.28 16.30
C ILE A 161 -11.21 -3.89 14.85
N ILE A 162 -12.21 -3.98 13.97
CA ILE A 162 -12.07 -3.53 12.57
C ILE A 162 -11.70 -2.04 12.53
N THR A 163 -12.33 -1.23 13.37
CA THR A 163 -12.07 0.22 13.46
C THR A 163 -10.66 0.50 13.93
N GLU A 164 -10.20 -0.13 15.01
CA GLU A 164 -8.85 0.06 15.54
C GLU A 164 -7.77 -0.39 14.54
N LEU A 165 -7.94 -1.56 13.91
CA LEU A 165 -7.02 -2.05 12.88
C LEU A 165 -6.94 -1.10 11.68
N SER A 166 -8.09 -0.59 11.24
CA SER A 166 -8.15 0.36 10.12
C SER A 166 -7.43 1.66 10.46
N TRP A 167 -7.56 2.12 11.71
CA TRP A 167 -6.89 3.32 12.19
C TRP A 167 -5.37 3.14 12.30
N LEU A 168 -4.92 2.03 12.88
CA LEU A 168 -3.51 1.68 12.96
C LEU A 168 -2.88 1.59 11.57
N TRP A 169 -3.55 0.94 10.62
CA TRP A 169 -3.09 0.85 9.24
C TRP A 169 -2.98 2.23 8.58
N PHE A 170 -3.98 3.11 8.78
CA PHE A 170 -3.96 4.46 8.24
C PHE A 170 -2.82 5.31 8.82
N TYR A 171 -2.60 5.25 10.14
CA TYR A 171 -1.50 5.97 10.82
C TYR A 171 -0.13 5.44 10.43
N TYR A 172 -0.01 4.14 10.22
CA TYR A 172 1.25 3.55 9.77
C TYR A 172 1.56 3.98 8.34
N LYS A 173 0.58 4.04 7.45
CA LYS A 173 0.79 4.33 6.02
C LYS A 173 1.15 5.78 5.70
N LEU A 174 0.76 6.75 6.55
CA LEU A 174 0.97 8.18 6.30
C LEU A 174 1.86 8.82 7.38
N PRO A 175 3.14 9.10 7.10
CA PRO A 175 4.04 9.70 8.08
C PRO A 175 3.47 11.01 8.63
N ASN A 176 3.60 11.24 9.93
CA ASN A 176 3.25 12.56 10.47
C ASN A 176 4.25 13.63 9.96
N LYS A 177 3.92 14.91 10.14
CA LYS A 177 4.76 16.03 9.67
C LYS A 177 6.19 15.95 10.22
N LYS A 178 6.37 15.47 11.45
CA LYS A 178 7.68 15.30 12.11
C LYS A 178 8.52 14.21 11.44
N LYS A 179 7.95 13.01 11.26
CA LYS A 179 8.60 11.88 10.58
C LYS A 179 8.92 12.20 9.12
N MET A 180 8.03 12.91 8.41
CA MET A 180 8.30 13.30 7.03
C MET A 180 9.52 14.23 6.92
N LYS A 181 9.71 15.14 7.88
CA LYS A 181 10.92 15.97 7.96
C LYS A 181 12.16 15.13 8.22
N GLU A 182 12.10 14.23 9.21
CA GLU A 182 13.20 13.31 9.50
C GLU A 182 13.60 12.48 8.26
N TYR A 183 12.62 11.96 7.52
CA TYR A 183 12.86 11.22 6.29
C TYR A 183 13.45 12.09 5.18
N ALA A 184 12.96 13.32 5.01
CA ALA A 184 13.55 14.25 4.05
C ALA A 184 15.00 14.58 4.39
N ASP A 185 15.32 14.77 5.67
CA ASP A 185 16.69 15.03 6.11
C ASP A 185 17.60 13.83 5.86
N LYS A 186 17.11 12.59 6.07
CA LYS A 186 17.83 11.36 5.70
C LYS A 186 18.07 11.27 4.19
N LEU A 187 17.04 11.53 3.38
CA LEU A 187 17.15 11.48 1.91
C LEU A 187 18.10 12.57 1.36
N ARG A 188 18.14 13.75 1.98
CA ARG A 188 19.01 14.86 1.56
C ARG A 188 20.50 14.58 1.78
N ARG A 189 20.85 13.69 2.72
CA ARG A 189 22.24 13.27 2.98
C ARG A 189 22.80 12.33 1.92
N ILE A 190 21.93 11.74 1.09
CA ILE A 190 22.33 10.80 0.05
C ILE A 190 22.82 11.62 -1.14
N ASP A 191 24.06 11.36 -1.55
CA ASP A 191 24.57 11.91 -2.80
C ASP A 191 23.91 11.18 -3.98
N ALA A 192 23.10 11.91 -4.75
CA ALA A 192 22.45 11.37 -5.94
C ALA A 192 23.23 11.69 -7.23
N SER A 193 24.52 12.02 -7.11
CA SER A 193 25.42 12.22 -8.26
C SER A 193 25.50 11.00 -9.20
N GLY A 194 25.32 9.78 -8.65
CA GLY A 194 25.28 8.52 -9.40
C GLY A 194 23.94 8.21 -10.08
N PHE A 195 22.91 9.03 -9.89
CA PHE A 195 21.59 8.80 -10.49
C PHE A 195 21.61 9.13 -11.99
N LYS A 196 21.38 8.14 -12.85
CA LYS A 196 21.31 8.25 -14.33
C LYS A 196 19.97 7.71 -14.87
#